data_AF-A0A931V972-F1
#
_entry.id   AF-A0A931V972-F1
#
_cell.length_a   1.000
_cell.length_b   1.000
_cell.length_c   1.000
_cell.angle_alpha   90.00
_cell.angle_beta   90.00
_cell.angle_gamma   90.00
#
_symmetry.space_group_name_H-M   'P 1'
#
loop_
_entity.id
_entity.type
_entity.pdbx_description
1 polymer ?
#
loop_
_entity_poly.entity_id
_entity_poly.type
_entity_poly.pdbx_seq_one_letter_code
_entity_poly.pdbx_strand_id
1 'polypeptide(L)'
;MKIIVAGQDRTGELLPELRERSAAFARAAEHRKPKLLPSDISARALAEAKSEAAYLNELIRLLRLREGVDTLPFSIPSRPGLRGWVMVQVKRALWRLLRYQHDRIAFRQNLINTMLTSALEFEVRQRQKEVAELQRR
;
A
#
# COMPACT_ATOMS: atom_id res chain seq x y z
N MET A 1 2.13 -11.02 24.51
CA MET A 1 1.11 -10.24 23.79
C MET A 1 -0.14 -11.10 23.69
N LYS A 2 -1.31 -10.59 24.10
CA LYS A 2 -2.60 -11.29 23.93
C LYS A 2 -3.32 -10.74 22.69
N ILE A 3 -3.90 -11.63 21.90
CA ILE A 3 -4.64 -11.29 20.68
C ILE A 3 -6.11 -11.58 20.94
N ILE A 4 -6.88 -10.52 21.12
CA ILE A 4 -8.32 -10.61 21.37
C ILE A 4 -9.05 -10.27 20.07
N VAL A 5 -9.85 -11.22 19.59
CA VAL A 5 -10.72 -11.03 18.41
C VAL A 5 -12.14 -11.30 18.86
N ALA A 6 -13.04 -10.34 18.63
CA ALA A 6 -14.44 -10.42 19.07
C ALA A 6 -14.61 -10.78 20.57
N GLY A 7 -13.74 -10.26 21.43
CA GLY A 7 -13.79 -10.51 22.88
C GLY A 7 -13.24 -11.87 23.34
N GLN A 8 -12.81 -12.74 22.42
CA GLN A 8 -12.22 -14.04 22.73
C GLN A 8 -10.70 -14.01 22.60
N ASP A 9 -9.99 -14.65 23.53
CA ASP A 9 -8.54 -14.85 23.43
C ASP A 9 -8.25 -15.90 22.34
N ARG A 10 -7.70 -15.44 21.23
CA ARG A 10 -7.33 -16.26 20.06
C ARG A 10 -5.81 -16.31 19.89
N THR A 11 -5.06 -16.02 20.95
CA THR A 11 -3.60 -15.94 20.90
C THR A 11 -2.97 -17.26 20.45
N GLY A 12 -3.47 -18.41 20.93
CA GLY A 12 -2.93 -19.71 20.54
C GLY A 12 -3.05 -20.01 19.04
N GLU A 13 -4.13 -19.56 18.40
CA GLU A 13 -4.44 -19.79 16.99
C GLU A 13 -3.72 -18.80 16.08
N LEU A 14 -3.77 -17.51 16.41
CA LEU A 14 -3.34 -16.44 15.51
C LEU A 14 -1.87 -16.05 15.67
N LEU A 15 -1.27 -16.25 16.85
CA LEU A 15 0.10 -15.84 17.11
C LEU A 15 1.14 -16.55 16.21
N PRO A 16 1.02 -17.86 15.90
CA PRO A 16 1.92 -18.52 14.95
C PRO A 16 1.83 -17.93 13.54
N GLU A 17 0.62 -17.77 13.01
CA GLU A 17 0.40 -17.22 11.66
C GLU A 17 0.90 -15.77 11.55
N LEU A 18 0.65 -14.95 12.57
CA LEU A 18 1.13 -13.57 12.60
C LEU A 18 2.65 -13.48 12.74
N ARG A 19 3.28 -14.40 13.47
CA ARG A 19 4.75 -14.48 13.53
C ARG A 19 5.32 -14.89 12.18
N GLU A 20 4.72 -15.86 11.51
CA GLU A 20 5.16 -16.31 10.19
C GLU A 20 5.00 -15.19 9.15
N ARG A 21 3.84 -14.54 9.10
CA ARG A 21 3.59 -13.38 8.23
C ARG A 21 4.54 -12.24 8.53
N SER A 22 4.72 -11.86 9.79
CA SER A 22 5.64 -10.77 10.15
C SER A 22 7.09 -11.10 9.81
N ALA A 23 7.52 -12.35 10.00
CA ALA A 23 8.85 -12.82 9.58
C ALA A 23 9.00 -12.84 8.05
N ALA A 24 7.94 -13.15 7.30
CA ALA A 24 7.93 -13.08 5.83
C ALA A 24 8.02 -11.62 5.35
N PHE A 25 7.28 -10.71 5.99
CA PHE A 25 7.37 -9.26 5.73
C PHE A 25 8.74 -8.69 6.07
N ALA A 26 9.34 -9.07 7.20
CA ALA A 26 10.68 -8.63 7.60
C ALA A 26 11.76 -9.12 6.61
N ARG A 27 11.68 -10.38 6.16
CA ARG A 27 12.60 -10.94 5.14
C ARG A 27 12.43 -10.28 3.77
N ALA A 28 11.19 -9.95 3.38
CA ALA A 28 10.93 -9.25 2.13
C ALA A 28 11.42 -7.79 2.15
N ALA A 29 11.47 -7.14 3.32
CA ALA A 29 11.83 -5.74 3.45
C ALA A 29 13.30 -5.44 3.17
N GLU A 30 14.23 -6.37 3.42
CA GLU A 30 15.66 -6.10 3.19
C GLU A 30 16.05 -6.05 1.71
N HIS A 31 15.32 -6.75 0.81
CA HIS A 31 15.72 -6.92 -0.60
C HIS A 31 14.58 -6.81 -1.62
N ARG A 32 13.43 -6.21 -1.29
CA ARG A 32 12.37 -5.98 -2.29
C ARG A 32 12.86 -4.97 -3.33
N LYS A 33 13.23 -5.46 -4.52
CA LYS A 33 13.35 -4.62 -5.70
C LYS A 33 11.98 -3.97 -5.94
N PRO A 34 11.92 -2.68 -6.30
CA PRO A 34 10.65 -2.06 -6.67
C PRO A 34 10.00 -2.93 -7.73
N LYS A 35 8.77 -3.35 -7.47
CA LYS A 35 8.02 -4.19 -8.39
C LYS A 35 7.78 -3.33 -9.63
N LEU A 36 8.39 -3.73 -10.74
CA LEU A 36 8.15 -3.05 -12.01
C LEU A 36 6.67 -3.26 -12.34
N LEU A 37 5.93 -2.16 -12.48
CA LEU A 37 4.56 -2.23 -12.94
C LEU A 37 4.55 -2.84 -14.35
N PRO A 38 3.65 -3.79 -14.64
CA PRO A 38 3.40 -4.27 -15.98
C PRO A 38 3.23 -3.11 -16.98
N SER A 39 3.76 -3.27 -18.20
CA SER A 39 3.80 -2.19 -19.22
C SER A 39 2.43 -1.78 -19.74
N ASP A 40 1.40 -2.59 -19.52
CA ASP A 40 0.00 -2.30 -19.81
C ASP A 40 -0.65 -1.34 -18.78
N ILE A 41 0.04 -1.05 -17.68
CA ILE A 41 -0.42 -0.14 -16.62
C ILE A 41 0.20 1.23 -16.85
N SER A 42 -0.59 2.18 -17.32
CA SER A 42 -0.14 3.54 -17.58
C SER A 42 -1.17 4.56 -17.11
N ALA A 43 -0.73 5.55 -16.34
CA ALA A 43 -1.58 6.70 -16.00
C ALA A 43 -2.02 7.49 -17.24
N ARG A 44 -1.34 7.32 -18.40
CA ARG A 44 -1.75 7.91 -19.67
C ARG A 44 -3.05 7.29 -20.22
N ALA A 45 -3.41 6.07 -19.81
CA ALA A 45 -4.66 5.44 -20.22
C ALA A 45 -5.90 6.26 -19.80
N LEU A 46 -5.80 7.06 -18.72
CA LEU A 46 -6.86 8.00 -18.32
C LEU A 46 -7.07 9.12 -19.35
N ALA A 47 -6.00 9.60 -20.00
CA ALA A 47 -6.08 10.66 -21.00
C ALA A 47 -6.68 10.16 -22.33
N GLU A 48 -6.64 8.85 -22.57
CA GLU A 48 -7.18 8.21 -23.77
C GLU A 48 -8.67 7.84 -23.64
N ALA A 49 -9.25 7.98 -22.45
CA ALA A 49 -10.65 7.67 -22.20
C ALA A 49 -11.58 8.62 -22.97
N LYS A 50 -12.45 8.05 -23.82
CA LYS A 50 -13.38 8.81 -24.68
C LYS A 50 -14.75 9.09 -24.03
N SER A 51 -14.97 8.61 -22.81
CA SER A 51 -16.20 8.83 -22.04
C SER A 51 -15.91 8.83 -20.55
N GLU A 52 -16.78 9.48 -19.78
CA GLU A 52 -16.70 9.52 -18.32
C GLU A 52 -16.75 8.11 -17.71
N ALA A 53 -17.61 7.24 -18.23
CA ALA A 53 -17.69 5.86 -17.78
C ALA A 53 -16.39 5.07 -18.04
N ALA A 54 -15.76 5.27 -19.21
CA ALA A 54 -14.47 4.64 -19.52
C ALA A 54 -13.36 5.17 -18.61
N TYR A 55 -13.37 6.48 -18.35
CA TYR A 55 -12.42 7.12 -17.44
C TYR A 55 -12.51 6.58 -16.02
N LEU A 56 -13.73 6.51 -15.46
CA LEU A 56 -13.95 6.04 -14.09
C LEU A 56 -13.58 4.56 -13.93
N ASN A 57 -13.85 3.71 -14.93
CA ASN A 57 -13.44 2.32 -14.91
C ASN A 57 -11.91 2.17 -14.88
N GLU A 58 -11.21 2.92 -15.72
CA GLU A 58 -9.74 2.89 -15.75
C GLU A 58 -9.15 3.51 -14.47
N LEU A 59 -9.78 4.53 -13.90
CA LEU A 59 -9.40 5.11 -12.61
C LEU A 59 -9.52 4.08 -11.49
N ILE A 60 -10.63 3.33 -11.40
CA ILE A 60 -10.80 2.27 -10.40
C ILE A 60 -9.76 1.17 -10.60
N ARG A 61 -9.48 0.77 -11.85
CA ARG A 61 -8.43 -0.20 -12.18
C ARG A 61 -7.06 0.27 -11.70
N LEU A 62 -6.71 1.54 -11.91
CA LEU A 62 -5.45 2.12 -11.46
C LEU A 62 -5.40 2.26 -9.93
N LEU A 63 -6.51 2.59 -9.28
CA LEU A 63 -6.60 2.64 -7.81
C LEU A 63 -6.38 1.28 -7.16
N ARG A 64 -6.83 0.17 -7.79
CA ARG A 64 -6.51 -1.20 -7.35
C ARG A 64 -5.02 -1.52 -7.37
N LEU A 65 -4.30 -0.89 -8.28
CA LEU A 65 -2.86 -1.11 -8.49
C LEU A 65 -2.00 -0.24 -7.60
N ARG A 66 -2.60 0.64 -6.79
CA ARG A 66 -1.88 1.44 -5.80
C ARG A 66 -1.41 0.54 -4.67
N GLU A 67 -0.26 -0.10 -4.86
CA GLU A 67 0.55 -0.61 -3.76
C GLU A 67 0.84 0.60 -2.85
N GLY A 68 0.58 0.45 -1.55
CA GLY A 68 0.71 1.53 -0.58
C GLY A 68 2.06 2.24 -0.67
N VAL A 69 2.13 3.49 -0.21
CA VAL A 69 3.39 4.23 -0.11
C VAL A 69 4.34 3.41 0.73
N ASP A 70 5.39 2.91 0.08
CA ASP A 70 6.44 2.14 0.73
C ASP A 70 7.53 3.11 1.22
N THR A 71 7.78 3.09 2.52
CA THR A 71 8.81 3.90 3.18
C THR A 71 10.13 3.14 3.34
N LEU A 72 10.29 2.01 2.63
CA LEU A 72 11.55 1.26 2.53
C LEU A 72 12.76 2.18 2.28
N PRO A 73 13.95 1.78 2.75
CA PRO A 73 15.05 2.70 2.98
C PRO A 73 15.52 3.35 1.67
N PHE A 74 15.29 4.66 1.58
CA PHE A 74 15.81 5.50 0.53
C PHE A 74 17.35 5.44 0.51
N SER A 75 17.94 5.22 -0.67
CA SER A 75 19.39 5.29 -0.87
C SER A 75 19.85 6.74 -0.64
N ILE A 76 20.59 6.99 0.45
CA ILE A 76 21.18 8.31 0.73
C ILE A 76 22.47 8.45 -0.09
N PRO A 77 22.51 9.28 -1.15
CA PRO A 77 23.72 9.44 -1.93
C PRO A 77 24.84 10.05 -1.07
N SER A 78 26.02 9.44 -1.11
CA SER A 78 27.20 9.86 -0.34
C SER A 78 28.25 10.50 -1.25
N ARG A 79 28.79 11.65 -0.85
CA ARG A 79 30.00 12.20 -1.46
C ARG A 79 31.24 11.45 -0.92
N PRO A 80 32.28 11.22 -1.72
CA PRO A 80 33.51 10.59 -1.25
C PRO A 80 34.22 11.46 -0.19
N GLY A 81 34.86 10.81 0.78
CA GLY A 81 35.64 11.45 1.84
C GLY A 81 35.02 11.42 3.25
N LEU A 82 35.82 11.79 4.26
CA LEU A 82 35.46 11.73 5.69
C LEU A 82 34.22 12.57 6.04
N ARG A 83 34.10 13.77 5.46
CA ARG A 83 32.92 14.64 5.64
C ARG A 83 31.65 13.99 5.08
N GLY A 84 31.76 13.29 3.96
CA GLY A 84 30.64 12.54 3.38
C GLY A 84 30.20 11.38 4.27
N TRP A 85 31.17 10.65 4.86
CA TRP A 85 30.87 9.59 5.83
C TRP A 85 30.14 10.11 7.07
N VAL A 86 30.63 11.18 7.71
CA VAL A 86 29.98 11.79 8.88
C VAL A 86 28.55 12.24 8.54
N MET A 87 28.37 12.89 7.39
CA MET A 87 27.07 13.41 6.96
C MET A 87 26.07 12.29 6.67
N VAL A 88 26.53 11.14 6.15
CA VAL A 88 25.69 9.95 5.99
C VAL A 88 25.25 9.39 7.35
N GLN A 89 26.15 9.33 8.33
CA GLN A 89 25.79 8.85 9.67
C GLN A 89 24.76 9.75 10.34
N VAL A 90 24.93 11.07 10.26
CA VAL A 90 23.95 12.05 10.78
C VAL A 90 22.60 11.86 10.09
N LYS A 91 22.56 11.77 8.75
CA LYS A 91 21.30 11.53 8.02
C LYS A 91 20.66 10.20 8.38
N ARG A 92 21.43 9.13 8.60
CA ARG A 92 20.92 7.82 9.05
C ARG A 92 20.32 7.89 10.44
N ALA A 93 20.96 8.61 11.37
CA ALA A 93 20.43 8.80 12.71
C ALA A 93 19.13 9.60 12.68
N LEU A 94 19.10 10.71 11.91
CA LEU A 94 17.90 11.53 11.72
C LEU A 94 16.76 10.71 11.09
N TRP A 95 17.08 9.90 10.08
CA TRP A 95 16.13 9.00 9.44
C TRP A 95 15.57 7.99 10.44
N ARG A 96 16.41 7.31 11.24
CA ARG A 96 15.93 6.37 12.26
C ARG A 96 14.98 7.02 13.26
N LEU A 97 15.24 8.27 13.65
CA LEU A 97 14.39 9.02 14.56
C LEU A 97 13.03 9.37 13.93
N LEU A 98 13.04 9.83 12.68
CA LEU A 98 11.85 10.27 11.94
C LEU A 98 11.06 9.12 11.30
N ARG A 99 11.70 7.97 11.11
CA ARG A 99 11.16 6.81 10.39
C ARG A 99 9.88 6.31 11.05
N TYR A 100 9.83 6.23 12.37
CA TYR A 100 8.63 5.75 13.06
C TYR A 100 7.38 6.59 12.73
N GLN A 101 7.51 7.91 12.71
CA GLN A 101 6.36 8.78 12.39
C GLN A 101 6.00 8.72 10.91
N HIS A 102 6.99 8.66 10.02
CA HIS A 102 6.76 8.50 8.58
C HIS A 102 6.07 7.16 8.27
N ASP A 103 6.57 6.06 8.81
CA ASP A 103 6.00 4.72 8.65
C ASP A 103 4.57 4.68 9.20
N ARG A 104 4.30 5.32 10.34
CA ARG A 104 2.96 5.41 10.93
C ARG A 104 1.98 6.21 10.07
N ILE A 105 2.42 7.34 9.51
CA ILE A 105 1.58 8.18 8.63
C ILE A 105 1.31 7.45 7.31
N ALA A 106 2.34 6.90 6.69
CA ALA A 106 2.23 6.12 5.46
C ALA A 106 1.29 4.91 5.65
N PHE A 107 1.43 4.18 6.76
CA PHE A 107 0.54 3.07 7.10
C PHE A 107 -0.93 3.50 7.20
N ARG A 108 -1.21 4.61 7.90
CA ARG A 108 -2.58 5.15 8.01
C ARG A 108 -3.15 5.57 6.67
N GLN A 109 -2.36 6.25 5.84
CA GLN A 109 -2.78 6.64 4.50
C GLN A 109 -3.07 5.43 3.63
N ASN A 110 -2.21 4.40 3.69
CA ASN A 110 -2.41 3.16 2.96
C ASN A 110 -3.69 2.43 3.40
N LEU A 111 -3.97 2.41 4.70
CA LEU A 111 -5.19 1.82 5.25
C LEU A 111 -6.44 2.57 4.77
N ILE A 112 -6.45 3.90 4.86
CA ILE A 112 -7.56 4.74 4.37
C ILE A 112 -7.78 4.55 2.88
N ASN A 113 -6.71 4.59 2.08
CA ASN A 113 -6.79 4.38 0.63
C ASN A 113 -7.39 3.00 0.31
N THR A 114 -6.94 1.95 0.99
CA THR A 114 -7.45 0.59 0.80
C THR A 114 -8.94 0.47 1.14
N MET A 115 -9.36 1.07 2.27
CA MET A 115 -10.76 1.08 2.68
C MET A 115 -11.64 1.84 1.68
N LEU A 116 -11.17 3.01 1.22
CA LEU A 116 -11.90 3.83 0.25
C LEU A 116 -12.06 3.11 -1.09
N THR A 117 -10.99 2.52 -1.62
CA THR A 117 -11.05 1.73 -2.86
C THR A 117 -12.01 0.55 -2.72
N SER A 118 -11.98 -0.15 -1.59
CA SER A 118 -12.89 -1.27 -1.33
C SER A 118 -14.35 -0.82 -1.27
N ALA A 119 -14.64 0.33 -0.66
CA ALA A 119 -15.98 0.90 -0.58
C ALA A 119 -16.52 1.30 -1.96
N LEU A 120 -15.72 1.98 -2.78
CA LEU A 120 -16.09 2.35 -4.14
C LEU A 120 -16.39 1.12 -5.00
N GLU A 121 -15.57 0.07 -4.89
CA GLU A 121 -15.82 -1.19 -5.60
C GLU A 121 -17.12 -1.86 -5.17
N PHE A 122 -17.42 -1.84 -3.88
CA PHE A 122 -18.66 -2.39 -3.34
C PHE A 122 -19.87 -1.64 -3.91
N GLU A 123 -19.83 -0.30 -3.90
CA GLU A 123 -20.90 0.54 -4.44
C GLU A 123 -21.12 0.27 -5.94
N VAL A 124 -20.05 0.22 -6.74
CA VAL A 124 -20.14 -0.08 -8.17
C VAL A 124 -20.80 -1.44 -8.42
N ARG A 125 -20.40 -2.47 -7.66
CA ARG A 125 -21.00 -3.80 -7.77
C ARG A 125 -22.47 -3.79 -7.36
N GLN A 126 -22.83 -3.02 -6.33
CA GLN A 126 -24.22 -2.90 -5.89
C GLN A 126 -25.08 -2.23 -6.96
N ARG A 127 -24.63 -1.11 -7.53
CA ARG A 127 -25.32 -0.41 -8.62
C ARG A 127 -25.51 -1.28 -9.86
N GLN A 128 -24.49 -2.07 -10.23
CA GLN A 128 -24.61 -3.02 -11.34
C GLN A 128 -25.68 -4.09 -11.09
N LYS A 129 -25.81 -4.58 -9.84
CA LYS A 129 -26.88 -5.52 -9.47
C LYS A 129 -28.25 -4.88 -9.55
N GLU A 130 -28.41 -3.66 -9.03
CA GLU A 130 -29.67 -2.90 -9.08
C GLU A 130 -30.12 -2.68 -10.53
N VAL A 131 -29.22 -2.25 -11.42
CA VAL A 131 -29.52 -2.06 -12.84
C VAL A 131 -29.90 -3.38 -13.51
N ALA A 132 -29.17 -4.47 -13.24
CA ALA A 132 -29.49 -5.78 -13.80
C ALA A 132 -30.85 -6.32 -13.31
N GLU A 133 -31.24 -6.01 -12.07
CA GLU A 133 -32.56 -6.37 -11.54
C GLU A 133 -33.67 -5.53 -12.18
N LEU A 134 -33.45 -4.23 -12.38
CA LEU A 134 -34.39 -3.34 -13.07
C LEU A 134 -34.57 -3.72 -14.54
N GLN A 135 -33.51 -4.12 -15.24
CA GLN A 135 -33.57 -4.59 -16.63
C GLN A 135 -34.29 -5.93 -16.81
N ARG A 136 -34.44 -6.70 -15.73
CA ARG A 136 -35.18 -7.98 -15.73
C ARG A 136 -36.67 -7.82 -15.47
N ARG A 137 -37.12 -6.63 -15.06
CA ARG A 137 -38.53 -6.27 -14.89
C ARG A 137 -39.06 -5.58 -16.14
#